data_AF-A0AAD7IGR4-F1
#
_entry.id   AF-A0AAD7IGR4-F1
#
_cell.length_a   1.000
_cell.length_b   1.000
_cell.length_c   1.000
_cell.angle_alpha   90.00
_cell.angle_beta   90.00
_cell.angle_gamma   90.00
#
_symmetry.space_group_name_H-M   'P 1'
#
loop_
_entity.id
_entity.type
_entity.pdbx_description
1 polymer ?
#
loop_
_entity_poly.entity_id
_entity_poly.type
_entity_poly.pdbx_seq_one_letter_code
_entity_poly.pdbx_strand_id
1 'polypeptide(L)'
;MGTRSRPARAIVCTQAWSVHCDPVVFRSPKTETFLRERWLPSCAARSKEDSGEASETEAARLARMVMPFGTGLRICGGVNLADAHHHARRARRCAAQL
;
A
#
# COMPACT_ATOMS: atom_id res chain seq x y z
N MET A 1 13.48 -13.58 18.50
CA MET A 1 13.56 -13.82 17.04
C MET A 1 14.24 -15.16 16.82
N GLY A 2 13.59 -16.12 16.17
CA GLY A 2 14.18 -17.45 15.93
C GLY A 2 15.17 -17.41 14.77
N THR A 3 16.38 -17.93 14.97
CA THR A 3 17.37 -18.11 13.89
C THR A 3 17.02 -19.36 13.08
N ARG A 4 16.33 -19.19 11.95
CA ARG A 4 16.16 -20.27 10.97
C ARG A 4 17.29 -20.20 9.94
N SER A 5 18.19 -21.17 9.96
CA SER A 5 19.16 -21.36 8.88
C SER A 5 18.44 -21.89 7.63
N ARG A 6 18.90 -21.46 6.45
CA ARG A 6 18.42 -21.96 5.15
C ARG A 6 19.60 -22.59 4.43
N PRO A 7 19.40 -23.70 3.70
CA PRO A 7 20.49 -24.31 2.94
C PRO A 7 21.01 -23.34 1.88
N ALA A 8 22.29 -23.48 1.53
CA ALA A 8 22.88 -22.74 0.43
C ALA A 8 22.03 -22.96 -0.83
N ARG A 9 21.84 -21.87 -1.61
CA ARG A 9 21.03 -21.85 -2.84
C ARG A 9 19.52 -22.01 -2.61
N ALA A 10 19.03 -21.97 -1.37
CA ALA A 10 17.59 -21.82 -1.12
C ALA A 10 17.08 -20.51 -1.72
N ILE A 11 16.02 -20.59 -2.53
CA ILE A 11 15.34 -19.39 -3.04
C ILE A 11 14.42 -18.86 -1.94
N VAL A 12 14.50 -17.56 -1.67
CA VAL A 12 13.59 -16.84 -0.79
C VAL A 12 12.65 -16.04 -1.65
N CYS A 13 11.37 -16.40 -1.64
CA CYS A 13 10.32 -15.64 -2.32
C CYS A 13 9.45 -14.95 -1.29
N THR A 14 9.01 -13.74 -1.61
CA THR A 14 7.97 -13.01 -0.89
C THR A 14 6.76 -12.87 -1.82
N GLN A 15 5.56 -12.97 -1.26
CA GLN A 15 4.32 -12.76 -2.01
C GLN A 15 3.64 -11.52 -1.44
N ALA A 16 3.74 -10.37 -2.13
CA ALA A 16 3.16 -9.13 -1.63
C ALA A 16 1.62 -9.21 -1.49
N TRP A 17 0.97 -10.02 -2.33
CA TRP A 17 -0.48 -10.24 -2.30
C TRP A 17 -1.01 -10.72 -0.95
N SER A 18 -0.29 -11.61 -0.26
CA SER A 18 -0.75 -12.10 1.04
C SER A 18 -0.83 -10.98 2.08
N VAL A 19 0.09 -10.01 2.01
CA VAL A 19 0.06 -8.81 2.85
C VAL A 19 -1.05 -7.86 2.40
N HIS A 20 -1.24 -7.67 1.09
CA HIS A 20 -2.26 -6.75 0.54
C HIS A 20 -3.69 -7.18 0.88
N CYS A 21 -3.91 -8.48 1.07
CA CYS A 21 -5.19 -9.06 1.46
C CYS A 21 -5.29 -9.38 2.96
N ASP A 22 -4.26 -9.09 3.75
CA ASP A 22 -4.27 -9.38 5.19
C ASP A 22 -5.17 -8.35 5.93
N PRO A 23 -6.26 -8.78 6.58
CA PRO A 23 -7.13 -7.88 7.33
C PRO A 23 -6.46 -7.25 8.56
N VAL A 24 -5.37 -7.83 9.06
CA VAL A 24 -4.59 -7.27 10.17
C VAL A 24 -3.83 -6.02 9.71
N VAL A 25 -3.35 -6.02 8.47
CA VAL A 25 -2.64 -4.89 7.86
C VAL A 25 -3.64 -3.91 7.23
N PHE A 26 -4.55 -4.40 6.40
CA PHE A 26 -5.56 -3.60 5.69
C PHE A 26 -6.95 -3.82 6.28
N ARG A 27 -7.20 -3.24 7.47
CA ARG A 27 -8.52 -3.32 8.12
C ARG A 27 -9.62 -2.80 7.20
N SER A 28 -10.58 -3.65 6.83
CA SER A 28 -11.81 -3.27 6.12
C SER A 28 -13.00 -4.08 6.65
N PRO A 29 -14.23 -3.54 6.54
CA PRO A 29 -15.44 -4.24 7.00
C PRO A 29 -15.67 -5.59 6.30
N LYS A 30 -15.20 -5.72 5.05
CA LYS A 30 -15.07 -6.99 4.32
C LYS A 30 -13.71 -7.00 3.62
N THR A 31 -13.02 -8.13 3.64
CA THR A 31 -11.63 -8.32 3.17
C THR A 31 -11.41 -7.90 1.71
N GLU A 32 -12.46 -7.96 0.87
CA GLU A 32 -12.38 -7.62 -0.56
C GLU A 32 -13.03 -6.27 -0.91
N THR A 33 -13.32 -5.42 0.08
CA THR A 33 -13.93 -4.11 -0.19
C THR A 33 -12.88 -3.09 -0.60
N PHE A 34 -13.06 -2.49 -1.77
CA PHE A 34 -12.29 -1.32 -2.20
C PHE A 34 -12.70 -0.09 -1.37
N LEU A 35 -11.75 0.46 -0.60
CA LEU A 35 -11.92 1.68 0.20
C LEU A 35 -10.94 2.74 -0.27
N ARG A 36 -11.42 3.73 -1.03
CA ARG A 36 -10.58 4.83 -1.53
C ARG A 36 -10.07 5.70 -0.39
N GLU A 37 -10.91 5.89 0.61
CA GLU A 37 -10.74 6.79 1.74
C GLU A 37 -9.51 6.43 2.57
N ARG A 38 -9.12 5.14 2.58
CA ARG A 38 -7.90 4.63 3.22
C ARG A 38 -6.63 5.34 2.76
N TRP A 39 -6.62 5.80 1.50
CA TRP A 39 -5.46 6.43 0.86
C TRP A 39 -5.45 7.96 1.00
N LEU A 40 -6.44 8.54 1.70
CA LEU A 40 -6.55 9.98 1.89
C LEU A 40 -6.03 10.40 3.27
N PRO A 41 -5.24 11.49 3.37
CA PRO A 41 -4.73 11.98 4.65
C PRO A 41 -5.83 12.30 5.69
N SER A 42 -7.01 12.72 5.23
CA SER A 42 -8.12 13.18 6.07
C SER A 42 -8.86 12.06 6.83
N CYS A 43 -8.75 10.81 6.40
CA CYS A 43 -9.42 9.68 7.07
C CYS A 43 -8.57 9.04 8.18
N ALA A 44 -7.27 9.36 8.25
CA ALA A 44 -6.36 8.88 9.30
C ALA A 44 -6.61 9.55 10.68
N ALA A 45 -7.37 10.65 10.71
CA ALA A 45 -7.63 11.45 11.92
C ALA A 45 -8.88 11.03 12.72
N ARG A 46 -9.75 10.16 12.19
CA ARG A 46 -11.03 9.81 12.86
C ARG A 46 -10.90 8.82 14.03
N SER A 47 -9.70 8.64 14.59
CA SER A 47 -9.49 7.70 15.72
C SER A 47 -8.54 8.15 16.83
N LYS A 48 -8.09 9.41 16.87
CA LYS A 48 -7.33 9.92 18.02
C LYS A 48 -7.73 11.36 18.35
N GLU A 49 -8.58 11.49 19.36
CA GLU A 49 -8.45 12.58 20.32
C GLU A 49 -7.07 12.46 21.00
N ASP A 50 -6.39 13.59 21.10
CA ASP A 50 -5.39 13.94 22.12
C ASP A 50 -4.19 13.01 22.35
N SER A 51 -3.11 13.22 21.59
CA SER A 51 -1.75 13.02 22.09
C SER A 51 -0.76 13.71 21.14
N GLY A 52 -0.18 14.83 21.57
CA GLY A 52 0.75 15.69 20.83
C GLY A 52 2.11 15.05 20.54
N GLU A 53 2.13 14.00 19.73
CA GLU A 53 3.32 13.42 19.12
C GLU A 53 3.07 13.31 17.61
N ALA A 54 4.10 13.57 16.78
CA ALA A 54 4.00 13.53 15.32
C ALA A 54 3.74 12.09 14.83
N SER A 55 2.52 11.61 15.03
CA SER A 55 2.06 10.28 14.67
C SER A 55 2.02 10.17 13.15
N GLU A 56 2.79 9.23 12.60
CA GLU A 56 2.67 8.82 11.20
C GLU A 56 1.19 8.58 10.87
N THR A 57 0.70 9.19 9.79
CA THR A 57 -0.69 8.96 9.38
C THR A 57 -0.85 7.49 8.98
N GLU A 58 -2.00 6.90 9.31
CA GLU A 58 -2.32 5.53 8.90
C GLU A 58 -2.14 5.34 7.38
N ALA A 59 -2.46 6.36 6.58
CA ALA A 59 -2.22 6.34 5.13
C ALA A 59 -0.74 6.19 4.77
N ALA A 60 0.18 6.89 5.44
CA ALA A 60 1.62 6.77 5.21
C ALA A 60 2.14 5.39 5.62
N ARG A 61 1.68 4.85 6.76
CA ARG A 61 1.99 3.48 7.18
C ARG A 61 1.53 2.45 6.15
N LEU A 62 0.30 2.57 5.67
CA LEU A 62 -0.29 1.64 4.69
C LEU A 62 0.38 1.74 3.32
N ALA A 63 0.81 2.93 2.91
CA ALA A 63 1.55 3.14 1.67
C ALA A 63 2.88 2.36 1.64
N ARG A 64 3.52 2.15 2.81
CA ARG A 64 4.77 1.37 2.93
C ARG A 64 4.54 -0.14 2.84
N MET A 65 3.33 -0.60 3.17
CA MET A 65 2.96 -2.02 3.11
C MET A 65 2.46 -2.45 1.73
N VAL A 66 2.00 -1.50 0.91
CA VAL A 66 1.59 -1.76 -0.47
C VAL A 66 2.80 -1.75 -1.40
N MET A 67 3.04 -2.89 -2.06
CA MET A 67 4.21 -3.16 -2.91
C MET A 67 3.79 -3.76 -4.26
N PRO A 68 2.96 -3.06 -5.06
CA PRO A 68 2.41 -3.60 -6.31
C PRO A 68 3.48 -3.77 -7.39
N PHE A 69 4.57 -3.02 -7.27
CA PHE A 69 5.70 -3.03 -8.20
C PHE A 69 6.95 -3.72 -7.61
N GLY A 70 6.81 -4.38 -6.47
CA GLY A 70 7.94 -4.90 -5.69
C GLY A 70 8.66 -3.81 -4.88
N THR A 71 9.86 -4.12 -4.42
CA THR A 71 10.71 -3.24 -3.60
C THR A 71 12.19 -3.58 -3.78
N GLY A 72 13.08 -2.67 -3.36
CA GLY A 72 14.53 -2.84 -3.42
C GLY A 72 15.09 -2.91 -4.85
N LEU A 73 16.18 -3.65 -5.03
CA LEU A 73 16.93 -3.74 -6.29
C LEU A 73 16.14 -4.37 -7.47
N ARG A 74 15.00 -4.99 -7.18
CA ARG A 74 14.15 -5.67 -8.17
C ARG A 74 12.79 -5.00 -8.33
N ILE A 75 12.64 -3.75 -7.86
CA ILE A 75 11.45 -2.96 -8.13
C ILE A 75 11.28 -2.75 -9.64
N CYS A 76 10.03 -2.73 -10.11
CA CYS A 76 9.73 -2.46 -11.51
C CYS A 76 10.25 -1.07 -11.92
N GLY A 77 11.06 -0.99 -12.99
CA GLY A 77 11.53 0.30 -13.52
C GLY A 77 10.41 1.18 -14.12
N GLY A 78 9.22 0.61 -14.32
CA GLY A 78 8.05 1.30 -14.89
C GLY A 78 7.13 1.97 -13.87
N VAL A 79 7.48 2.05 -12.58
CA VAL A 79 6.61 2.62 -11.53
C VAL A 79 6.10 4.01 -11.91
N ASN A 80 7.01 4.92 -12.26
CA ASN A 80 6.66 6.30 -12.60
C ASN A 80 5.84 6.41 -13.88
N LEU A 81 6.12 5.55 -14.87
CA LEU A 81 5.35 5.49 -16.10
C LEU A 81 3.91 5.02 -15.83
N ALA A 82 3.76 3.95 -15.05
CA ALA A 82 2.45 3.43 -14.68
C ALA A 82 1.64 4.47 -13.90
N ASP A 83 2.27 5.13 -12.93
CA ASP A 83 1.64 6.17 -12.12
C ASP A 83 1.16 7.34 -12.99
N ALA A 84 2.05 7.94 -13.80
CA ALA A 84 1.71 9.01 -14.72
C ALA A 84 0.61 8.61 -15.70
N HIS A 85 0.67 7.38 -16.21
CA HIS A 85 -0.33 6.85 -17.13
C HIS A 85 -1.71 6.70 -16.48
N HIS A 86 -1.77 6.18 -15.25
CA HIS A 86 -3.01 6.03 -14.50
C HIS A 86 -3.62 7.39 -14.14
N HIS A 87 -2.81 8.35 -13.69
CA HIS A 87 -3.26 9.72 -13.41
C HIS A 87 -3.81 10.41 -14.66
N ALA A 88 -3.08 10.36 -15.78
CA ALA A 88 -3.53 10.95 -17.03
C ALA A 88 -4.84 10.32 -17.55
N ARG A 89 -4.97 8.99 -17.50
CA ARG A 89 -6.21 8.31 -17.90
C ARG A 89 -7.39 8.69 -17.02
N ARG A 90 -7.20 8.78 -15.70
CA ARG A 90 -8.26 9.19 -14.77
C ARG A 90 -8.71 10.62 -15.04
N ALA A 91 -7.78 11.56 -15.20
CA ALA A 91 -8.08 12.95 -15.51
C ALA A 91 -8.91 13.09 -16.81
N ARG A 92 -8.51 12.38 -17.87
CA ARG A 92 -9.25 12.38 -19.15
C ARG A 92 -10.66 11.81 -19.02
N ARG A 93 -10.85 10.76 -18.22
CA ARG A 93 -12.18 10.18 -17.98
C ARG A 93 -13.08 11.15 -17.23
N CYS A 94 -12.58 11.84 -16.21
CA CYS A 94 -13.36 12.84 -15.49
C CYS A 94 -13.74 14.03 -16.38
N ALA A 95 -12.81 14.52 -17.21
CA ALA A 95 -13.08 15.62 -18.13
C ALA A 95 -14.11 15.27 -19.21
N ALA A 96 -14.22 13.99 -19.59
CA ALA A 96 -15.22 13.52 -20.56
C ALA A 96 -16.61 13.27 -19.94
N GLN A 97 -16.77 13.45 -18.63
CA GLN A 97 -18.03 13.29 -17.90
C GLN A 97 -18.68 14.64 -17.51
N LEU A 98 -18.07 15.76 -17.89
CA LEU A 98 -18.56 17.13 -17.72
C LEU A 98 -18.94 17.72 -19.08
#